data_AF-A0A7W2NTJ6-F1
#
_entry.id   AF-A0A7W2NTJ6-F1
#
_cell.length_a   1.000
_cell.length_b   1.000
_cell.length_c   1.000
_cell.angle_alpha   90.00
_cell.angle_beta   90.00
_cell.angle_gamma   90.00
#
_symmetry.space_group_name_H-M   'P 1'
#
loop_
_entity.id
_entity.type
_entity.pdbx_description
1 polymer ?
#
loop_
_entity_poly.entity_id
_entity_poly.type
_entity_poly.pdbx_seq_one_letter_code
_entity_poly.pdbx_strand_id
1 'polypeptide(L)'
;MNIVDMVQDHGIDNKGFKDSCTLISASMSFFLELDFMPHLRAEMRLIDNLFRFESECDLGDVLQAMKEFGGAINYIEKNFELITDSSVDLKLQHQMFMRTMQASIASIGIVLGFDEF
;
A
#
# COMPACT_ATOMS: atom_id res chain seq x y z
N MET A 1 -20.09 5.78 -7.89
CA MET A 1 -18.92 6.54 -7.43
C MET A 1 -17.74 5.61 -7.58
N ASN A 2 -16.76 5.95 -8.42
CA ASN A 2 -15.57 5.12 -8.59
C ASN A 2 -14.73 5.20 -7.29
N ILE A 3 -14.01 4.15 -6.92
CA ILE A 3 -13.09 4.18 -5.76
C ILE A 3 -12.08 5.33 -5.87
N VAL A 4 -11.64 5.68 -7.09
CA VAL A 4 -10.76 6.84 -7.34
C VAL A 4 -11.44 8.14 -6.90
N ASP A 5 -12.71 8.34 -7.27
CA ASP A 5 -13.50 9.51 -6.84
C ASP A 5 -13.62 9.54 -5.31
N MET A 6 -13.87 8.39 -4.68
CA MET A 6 -14.02 8.29 -3.22
C MET A 6 -12.74 8.69 -2.47
N VAL A 7 -11.58 8.18 -2.93
CA VAL A 7 -10.28 8.51 -2.35
C VAL A 7 -9.96 9.99 -2.60
N GLN A 8 -10.28 10.51 -3.79
CA GLN A 8 -10.06 11.91 -4.14
C GLN A 8 -10.91 12.85 -3.29
N ASP A 9 -12.20 12.55 -3.12
CA ASP A 9 -13.13 13.34 -2.30
C ASP A 9 -12.66 13.38 -0.84
N HIS A 10 -12.24 12.24 -0.27
CA HIS A 10 -11.62 12.21 1.06
C HIS A 10 -10.34 13.06 1.14
N GLY A 11 -9.54 13.09 0.08
CA GLY A 11 -8.32 13.90 0.02
C GLY A 11 -8.55 15.41 -0.11
N ILE A 12 -9.68 15.84 -0.65
CA ILE A 12 -10.04 17.27 -0.75
C ILE A 12 -10.32 17.84 0.63
N ASP A 13 -11.08 17.11 1.44
CA ASP A 13 -11.55 17.58 2.76
C ASP A 13 -10.58 17.24 3.90
N ASN A 14 -9.59 16.38 3.65
CA ASN A 14 -8.63 15.94 4.66
C ASN A 14 -7.18 16.01 4.15
N LYS A 15 -6.51 17.12 4.48
CA LYS A 15 -5.09 17.34 4.14
C LYS A 15 -4.18 16.21 4.66
N GLY A 16 -4.42 15.73 5.89
CA GLY A 16 -3.62 14.66 6.47
C GLY A 16 -3.75 13.34 5.69
N PHE A 17 -4.96 13.04 5.20
CA PHE A 17 -5.19 11.89 4.34
C PHE A 17 -4.49 12.05 2.98
N LYS A 18 -4.55 13.23 2.38
CA LYS A 18 -3.85 13.53 1.12
C LYS A 18 -2.33 13.40 1.24
N ASP A 19 -1.76 13.87 2.35
CA ASP A 19 -0.33 13.73 2.63
C ASP A 19 0.04 12.23 2.78
N SER A 20 -0.81 11.42 3.42
CA SER A 20 -0.65 9.96 3.48
C SER A 20 -0.70 9.30 2.10
N CYS A 21 -1.66 9.67 1.23
CA CYS A 21 -1.74 9.15 -0.14
C CYS A 21 -0.45 9.44 -0.91
N THR A 22 0.06 10.67 -0.79
CA THR A 22 1.32 11.09 -1.43
C THR A 22 2.51 10.27 -0.94
N LEU A 23 2.60 10.04 0.38
CA LEU A 23 3.68 9.24 0.97
C LEU A 23 3.60 7.77 0.55
N ILE A 24 2.40 7.19 0.53
CA ILE A 24 2.18 5.81 0.11
C ILE A 24 2.58 5.65 -1.36
N SER A 25 2.09 6.51 -2.24
CA SER A 25 2.44 6.50 -3.67
C SER A 25 3.96 6.62 -3.87
N ALA A 26 4.62 7.58 -3.23
CA ALA A 26 6.07 7.74 -3.33
C ALA A 26 6.82 6.48 -2.85
N SER A 27 6.35 5.86 -1.77
CA SER A 27 6.92 4.61 -1.25
C SER A 27 6.71 3.44 -2.21
N MET A 28 5.52 3.29 -2.78
CA MET A 28 5.24 2.23 -3.76
C MET A 28 6.11 2.38 -5.01
N SER A 29 6.23 3.60 -5.52
CA SER A 29 7.14 3.92 -6.64
C SER A 29 8.58 3.50 -6.33
N PHE A 30 9.10 3.85 -5.15
CA PHE A 30 10.44 3.44 -4.70
C PHE A 30 10.61 1.92 -4.68
N PHE A 31 9.67 1.18 -4.10
CA PHE A 31 9.76 -0.29 -4.02
C PHE A 31 9.55 -0.99 -5.36
N LEU A 32 8.79 -0.38 -6.28
CA LEU A 32 8.66 -0.83 -7.67
C LEU A 32 9.98 -0.67 -8.43
N GLU A 33 10.68 0.45 -8.24
CA GLU A 33 11.99 0.71 -8.85
C GLU A 33 13.07 -0.25 -8.37
N LEU A 34 13.02 -0.63 -7.09
CA LEU A 34 13.93 -1.62 -6.49
C LEU A 34 13.60 -3.07 -6.84
N ASP A 35 12.45 -3.32 -7.46
CA ASP A 35 11.90 -4.67 -7.68
C ASP A 35 11.85 -5.52 -6.39
N PHE A 36 11.47 -4.88 -5.27
CA PHE A 36 11.64 -5.44 -3.93
C PHE A 36 10.81 -6.72 -3.68
N MET A 37 9.63 -6.82 -4.30
CA MET A 37 8.76 -8.01 -4.27
C MET A 37 8.07 -8.19 -5.63
N PRO A 38 8.72 -8.87 -6.60
CA PRO A 38 8.24 -8.90 -7.99
C PRO A 38 6.83 -9.49 -8.16
N HIS A 39 6.42 -10.37 -7.26
CA HIS A 39 5.11 -11.02 -7.27
C HIS A 39 3.96 -10.10 -6.83
N LEU A 40 4.24 -8.96 -6.19
CA LEU A 40 3.26 -7.94 -5.79
C LEU A 40 3.25 -6.72 -6.73
N ARG A 41 3.99 -6.79 -7.85
CA ARG A 41 4.22 -5.63 -8.72
C ARG A 41 2.92 -5.07 -9.30
N ALA A 42 1.94 -5.92 -9.61
CA ALA A 42 0.67 -5.48 -10.18
C ALA A 42 -0.15 -4.71 -9.13
N GLU A 43 -0.23 -5.26 -7.93
CA GLU A 43 -0.94 -4.71 -6.77
C GLU A 43 -0.31 -3.38 -6.35
N MET A 44 1.02 -3.31 -6.27
CA MET A 44 1.75 -2.08 -5.96
C MET A 44 1.51 -0.98 -7.00
N ARG A 45 1.48 -1.31 -8.29
CA ARG A 45 1.15 -0.34 -9.35
C ARG A 45 -0.30 0.13 -9.27
N LEU A 46 -1.24 -0.77 -8.99
CA LEU A 46 -2.64 -0.42 -8.83
C LEU A 46 -2.81 0.58 -7.67
N ILE A 47 -2.17 0.32 -6.54
CA ILE A 47 -2.25 1.20 -5.36
C ILE A 47 -1.52 2.53 -5.57
N ASP A 48 -0.37 2.53 -6.26
CA ASP A 48 0.31 3.77 -6.66
C ASP A 48 -0.60 4.63 -7.55
N ASN A 49 -1.19 4.04 -8.59
CA ASN A 49 -2.11 4.73 -9.50
C ASN A 49 -3.33 5.28 -8.75
N LEU A 50 -3.93 4.47 -7.86
CA LEU A 50 -5.07 4.89 -7.04
C LEU A 50 -4.74 6.14 -6.21
N PHE A 51 -3.60 6.15 -5.50
CA PHE A 51 -3.21 7.26 -4.64
C PHE A 51 -2.60 8.46 -5.37
N ARG A 52 -2.21 8.29 -6.64
CA ARG A 52 -1.92 9.40 -7.57
C ARG A 52 -3.18 10.00 -8.19
N PHE A 53 -4.34 9.37 -8.00
CA PHE A 53 -5.59 9.70 -8.69
C PHE A 53 -5.46 9.57 -10.21
N GLU A 54 -4.62 8.63 -10.66
CA GLU A 54 -4.34 8.37 -12.06
C GLU A 54 -5.07 7.11 -12.52
N SER A 55 -5.85 7.22 -13.60
CA SER A 55 -6.59 6.12 -14.22
C SER A 55 -7.78 5.59 -13.42
N GLU A 56 -8.72 4.95 -14.11
CA GLU A 56 -9.80 4.21 -13.46
C GLU A 56 -9.23 2.97 -12.77
N CYS A 57 -9.57 2.78 -11.51
CA CYS A 57 -9.28 1.57 -10.75
C CYS A 57 -10.59 0.84 -10.45
N ASP A 58 -10.62 -0.47 -10.64
CA ASP A 58 -11.77 -1.28 -10.22
C ASP A 58 -11.69 -1.56 -8.71
N LEU A 59 -12.82 -1.42 -8.01
CA LEU A 59 -12.88 -1.66 -6.56
C LEU A 59 -12.53 -3.12 -6.20
N GLY A 60 -12.94 -4.09 -7.02
CA GLY A 60 -12.64 -5.51 -6.80
C GLY A 60 -11.14 -5.78 -6.87
N ASP A 61 -10.45 -5.18 -7.84
CA ASP A 61 -8.99 -5.27 -7.96
C ASP A 61 -8.28 -4.63 -6.75
N VAL A 62 -8.77 -3.48 -6.28
CA VAL A 62 -8.23 -2.80 -5.09
C VAL A 62 -8.40 -3.67 -3.84
N LEU A 63 -9.57 -4.27 -3.64
CA LEU A 63 -9.83 -5.18 -2.51
C LEU A 63 -8.96 -6.44 -2.58
N GLN A 64 -8.74 -6.99 -3.78
CA GLN A 64 -7.83 -8.12 -3.96
C GLN A 64 -6.38 -7.72 -3.62
N ALA A 65 -5.91 -6.55 -4.07
CA ALA A 65 -4.58 -6.04 -3.74
C ALA A 65 -4.39 -5.89 -2.21
N MET A 66 -5.39 -5.39 -1.48
CA MET A 66 -5.34 -5.32 -0.01
C MET A 66 -5.18 -6.71 0.63
N LYS A 67 -5.85 -7.73 0.10
CA LYS A 67 -5.73 -9.11 0.59
C LYS A 67 -4.33 -9.68 0.35
N GLU A 68 -3.76 -9.45 -0.84
CA GLU A 68 -2.39 -9.87 -1.16
C GLU A 68 -1.37 -9.19 -0.26
N PHE A 69 -1.52 -7.88 -0.02
CA PHE A 69 -0.70 -7.14 0.94
C PHE A 69 -0.80 -7.71 2.35
N GLY A 70 -2.02 -8.02 2.84
CA GLY A 70 -2.21 -8.68 4.13
C GLY A 70 -1.50 -10.04 4.19
N GLY A 71 -1.53 -10.82 3.11
CA GLY A 71 -0.79 -12.07 2.99
C GLY A 71 0.73 -11.87 3.07
N ALA A 72 1.25 -10.88 2.34
CA ALA A 72 2.67 -10.56 2.31
C ALA A 72 3.19 -10.03 3.65
N ILE A 73 2.45 -9.16 4.33
CA ILE A 73 2.78 -8.69 5.69
C ILE A 73 2.92 -9.90 6.63
N ASN A 74 1.90 -10.77 6.68
CA ASN A 74 1.92 -11.96 7.52
C ASN A 74 3.11 -12.88 7.21
N TYR A 75 3.47 -13.02 5.93
CA TYR A 75 4.63 -13.80 5.52
C TYR A 75 5.95 -13.18 6.02
N ILE A 76 6.14 -11.88 5.79
CA ILE A 76 7.35 -11.16 6.20
C ILE A 76 7.48 -11.19 7.72
N GLU A 77 6.42 -10.92 8.48
CA GLU A 77 6.45 -10.94 9.95
C GLU A 77 6.85 -12.30 10.50
N LYS A 78 6.31 -13.40 9.95
CA LYS A 78 6.64 -14.76 10.40
C LYS A 78 8.06 -15.19 10.06
N ASN A 79 8.65 -14.62 9.01
CA ASN A 79 9.95 -15.03 8.48
C ASN A 79 11.01 -13.92 8.58
N PHE A 80 10.76 -12.86 9.36
CA PHE A 80 11.52 -11.62 9.32
C PHE A 80 13.02 -11.81 9.56
N GLU A 81 13.39 -12.58 10.57
CA GLU A 81 14.81 -12.84 10.87
C GLU A 81 15.47 -13.73 9.82
N LEU A 82 14.71 -14.64 9.18
CA LEU A 82 15.23 -15.55 8.15
C LEU A 82 15.52 -14.81 6.83
N ILE A 83 14.64 -13.89 6.42
CA ILE A 83 14.78 -13.16 5.15
C ILE A 83 15.75 -11.99 5.24
N THR A 84 16.07 -11.52 6.45
CA THR A 84 16.97 -10.36 6.64
C THR A 84 18.39 -10.74 7.01
N ASP A 85 18.64 -11.98 7.43
CA ASP A 85 19.98 -12.54 7.76
C ASP A 85 20.86 -11.56 8.57
N SER A 86 20.28 -10.94 9.60
CA SER A 86 20.92 -9.90 10.44
C SER A 86 21.36 -8.61 9.75
N SER A 87 21.11 -8.42 8.45
CA SER A 87 21.39 -7.18 7.72
C SER A 87 20.45 -6.06 8.18
N VAL A 88 21.03 -5.00 8.75
CA VAL A 88 20.28 -3.82 9.22
C VAL A 88 19.53 -3.16 8.06
N ASP A 89 20.15 -3.08 6.89
CA ASP A 89 19.54 -2.46 5.71
C ASP A 89 18.35 -3.26 5.22
N LEU A 90 18.48 -4.60 5.14
CA LEU A 90 17.36 -5.46 4.74
C LEU A 90 16.22 -5.42 5.77
N LYS A 91 16.54 -5.35 7.06
CA LYS A 91 15.53 -5.16 8.13
C LYS A 91 14.77 -3.86 7.94
N LEU A 92 15.48 -2.76 7.69
CA LEU A 92 14.87 -1.46 7.47
C LEU A 92 13.97 -1.46 6.23
N GLN A 93 14.46 -2.00 5.11
CA GLN A 93 13.70 -2.07 3.85
C GLN A 93 12.42 -2.88 4.00
N HIS A 94 12.46 -4.07 4.62
CA HIS A 94 11.28 -4.89 4.84
C HIS A 94 10.29 -4.24 5.81
N GLN A 95 10.78 -3.57 6.87
CA GLN A 95 9.92 -2.82 7.79
C GLN A 95 9.22 -1.65 7.11
N MET A 96 9.94 -0.88 6.28
CA MET A 96 9.36 0.21 5.51
C MET A 96 8.31 -0.34 4.54
N PHE A 97 8.62 -1.42 3.82
CA PHE A 97 7.69 -2.05 2.89
C PHE A 97 6.40 -2.54 3.57
N MET A 98 6.51 -3.23 4.70
CA MET A 98 5.35 -3.65 5.50
C MET A 98 4.50 -2.46 5.94
N ARG A 99 5.14 -1.39 6.46
CA ARG A 99 4.41 -0.19 6.88
C ARG A 99 3.69 0.49 5.72
N THR A 100 4.30 0.54 4.53
CA THR A 100 3.64 1.08 3.33
C THR A 100 2.41 0.26 2.96
N MET A 101 2.50 -1.08 2.99
CA MET A 101 1.34 -1.95 2.74
C MET A 101 0.24 -1.78 3.79
N GLN A 102 0.60 -1.75 5.08
CA GLN A 102 -0.34 -1.52 6.19
C GLN A 102 -1.04 -0.17 6.06
N ALA A 103 -0.29 0.89 5.77
CA ALA A 103 -0.84 2.23 5.56
C ALA A 103 -1.80 2.25 4.35
N SER A 104 -1.47 1.54 3.27
CA SER A 104 -2.35 1.41 2.09
C SER A 104 -3.68 0.77 2.47
N ILE A 105 -3.64 -0.36 3.19
CA ILE A 105 -4.83 -1.06 3.66
C ILE A 105 -5.68 -0.14 4.55
N ALA A 106 -5.06 0.52 5.53
CA ALA A 106 -5.75 1.41 6.45
C ALA A 106 -6.39 2.61 5.74
N SER A 107 -5.67 3.26 4.82
CA SER A 107 -6.18 4.40 4.05
C SER A 107 -7.38 4.02 3.18
N ILE A 108 -7.37 2.85 2.55
CA ILE A 108 -8.52 2.37 1.76
C ILE A 108 -9.67 1.98 2.68
N GLY A 109 -9.37 1.35 3.83
CA GLY A 109 -10.37 1.03 4.85
C GLY A 109 -11.15 2.25 5.33
N ILE A 110 -10.45 3.38 5.58
CA ILE A 110 -11.09 4.66 5.94
C ILE A 110 -12.07 5.11 4.85
N VAL A 111 -11.65 5.09 3.58
CA VAL A 111 -12.48 5.53 2.45
C VAL A 111 -13.72 4.64 2.26
N LEU A 112 -13.60 3.35 2.56
CA LEU A 112 -14.70 2.38 2.46
C LEU A 112 -15.59 2.33 3.71
N GLY A 113 -15.24 3.06 4.78
CA GLY A 113 -15.97 3.01 6.05
C GLY A 113 -15.82 1.66 6.78
N PHE A 114 -14.70 0.96 6.59
CA PHE A 114 -14.35 -0.17 7.43
C PHE A 114 -13.80 0.36 8.75
N ASP A 115 -14.67 0.45 9.75
CA ASP A 115 -14.26 0.72 11.13
C ASP A 115 -13.40 -0.45 11.64
N GLU A 116 -12.12 -0.15 11.89
CA GLU A 116 -11.13 -0.95 12.62
C GLU A 116 -10.50 -2.18 11.90
N PHE A 117 -9.21 -2.06 11.58
CA PHE A 117 -8.24 -3.16 11.55
C PHE A 117 -7.31 -3.05 12.77
#